data_AF-A0A1G5IBJ8-F1
#
_entry.id   AF-A0A1G5IBJ8-F1
#
_cell.length_a   1.000
_cell.length_b   1.000
_cell.length_c   1.000
_cell.angle_alpha   90.00
_cell.angle_beta   90.00
_cell.angle_gamma   90.00
#
_symmetry.space_group_name_H-M   'P 1'
#
loop_
_entity.id
_entity.type
_entity.pdbx_description
1 polymer ?
#
loop_
_entity_poly.entity_id
_entity_poly.type
_entity_poly.pdbx_seq_one_letter_code
_entity_poly.pdbx_strand_id
1 'polypeptide(L)'
;MKKISCFLLGLICFPLAAQSLQEEVQHPDIATKLFKNPKYVKDKSQGSPYKQIMFAQASVEKLNIKAFMRYNAYKDEFEFITPKSDTLVLDKIEDFDRIVFTGLRKQYELIPYTEDKKLVYGYLVNVHQKDGWTLYRKERVSFVEAKPAKTSLEVSMPAKFSPMRDIFFLRNKEGMTTDFPESKKALVKLFPAHKDKIDVFVKQAQTNFDNESDLIQLVNFLATL
;
A
#
# COMPACT_ATOMS: atom_id res chain seq x y z
N MET A 1 -50.87 -34.71 58.01
CA MET A 1 -49.76 -34.41 58.93
C MET A 1 -48.50 -34.13 58.13
N LYS A 2 -47.81 -33.05 58.49
CA LYS A 2 -46.65 -32.43 57.82
C LYS A 2 -45.45 -33.38 57.72
N LYS A 3 -44.70 -33.32 56.61
CA LYS A 3 -43.22 -33.22 56.62
C LYS A 3 -42.77 -32.33 55.45
N ILE A 4 -42.13 -31.22 55.81
CA ILE A 4 -41.37 -30.33 54.93
C ILE A 4 -39.92 -30.80 55.03
N SER A 5 -39.19 -30.85 53.91
CA SER A 5 -37.74 -30.70 53.91
C SER A 5 -37.25 -30.08 52.60
N CYS A 6 -36.20 -29.28 52.75
CA CYS A 6 -35.79 -28.16 51.93
C CYS A 6 -34.80 -28.49 50.79
N PHE A 7 -34.70 -27.51 49.87
CA PHE A 7 -33.49 -27.01 49.17
C PHE A 7 -32.85 -27.85 48.05
N LEU A 8 -32.85 -27.30 46.82
CA LEU A 8 -31.65 -26.70 46.21
C LEU A 8 -32.04 -25.81 45.02
N LEU A 9 -31.63 -24.53 45.04
CA LEU A 9 -31.73 -23.59 43.92
C LEU A 9 -30.58 -23.88 42.94
N GLY A 10 -30.90 -24.28 41.71
CA GLY A 10 -29.94 -24.36 40.61
C GLY A 10 -30.07 -23.14 39.70
N LEU A 11 -29.17 -22.16 39.84
CA LEU A 11 -28.93 -21.13 38.83
C LEU A 11 -28.30 -21.79 37.60
N ILE A 12 -29.03 -21.89 36.49
CA ILE A 12 -28.43 -22.24 35.20
C ILE A 12 -28.09 -20.93 34.49
N CYS A 13 -26.80 -20.62 34.51
CA CYS A 13 -26.19 -19.56 33.72
C CYS A 13 -26.20 -19.96 32.23
N PHE A 14 -26.67 -19.05 31.37
CA PHE A 14 -26.55 -19.16 29.92
C PHE A 14 -25.07 -19.23 29.50
N PRO A 15 -24.80 -19.75 28.29
CA PRO A 15 -24.20 -18.84 27.33
C PRO A 15 -25.05 -18.75 26.07
N LEU A 16 -25.49 -17.51 25.82
CA LEU A 16 -25.69 -16.94 24.50
C LEU A 16 -24.55 -17.45 23.61
N ALA A 17 -24.86 -18.31 22.64
CA ALA A 17 -23.93 -18.62 21.58
C ALA A 17 -23.70 -17.33 20.80
N ALA A 18 -22.63 -16.61 21.17
CA ALA A 18 -22.05 -15.59 20.34
C ALA A 18 -21.71 -16.27 19.00
N GLN A 19 -22.51 -16.00 17.98
CA GLN A 19 -22.11 -16.24 16.60
C GLN A 19 -20.94 -15.29 16.31
N SER A 20 -19.73 -15.70 16.71
CA SER A 20 -18.50 -15.13 16.21
C SER A 20 -18.37 -15.55 14.75
N LEU A 21 -18.31 -14.54 13.88
CA LEU A 21 -18.00 -14.63 12.45
C LEU A 21 -16.74 -15.49 12.23
N GLN A 22 -16.93 -16.78 11.97
CA GLN A 22 -15.94 -17.59 11.26
C GLN A 22 -16.18 -17.37 9.77
N GLU A 23 -15.64 -16.28 9.23
CA GLU A 23 -15.34 -16.24 7.79
C GLU A 23 -14.06 -17.06 7.62
N GLU A 24 -14.26 -18.37 7.46
CA GLU A 24 -13.22 -19.34 7.16
C GLU A 24 -12.57 -18.94 5.82
N VAL A 25 -11.24 -18.81 5.81
CA VAL A 25 -10.46 -18.61 4.58
C VAL A 25 -10.59 -19.89 3.76
N GLN A 26 -11.68 -20.02 3.01
CA GLN A 26 -11.80 -20.99 1.94
C GLN A 26 -10.82 -20.55 0.86
N HIS A 27 -9.69 -21.25 0.75
CA HIS A 27 -9.04 -21.70 -0.49
C HIS A 27 -7.62 -22.18 -0.17
N PRO A 28 -7.46 -23.36 0.47
CA PRO A 28 -6.15 -23.95 0.75
C PRO A 28 -5.32 -24.27 -0.51
N ASP A 29 -5.95 -24.40 -1.68
CA ASP A 29 -5.26 -24.73 -2.95
C ASP A 29 -4.65 -23.52 -3.67
N ILE A 30 -5.11 -22.30 -3.37
CA ILE A 30 -4.47 -21.07 -3.88
C ILE A 30 -3.14 -20.84 -3.12
N ALA A 31 -3.09 -21.24 -1.84
CA ALA A 31 -1.99 -21.05 -0.90
C ALA A 31 -0.66 -21.74 -1.26
N THR A 32 -0.66 -22.76 -2.13
CA THR A 32 0.55 -23.54 -2.42
C THR A 32 1.22 -23.21 -3.77
N LYS A 33 0.57 -22.43 -4.64
CA LYS A 33 1.12 -22.11 -5.98
C LYS A 33 1.43 -20.64 -6.25
N LEU A 34 0.96 -19.71 -5.41
CA LEU A 34 1.04 -18.27 -5.69
C LEU A 34 1.87 -17.46 -4.69
N PHE A 35 2.53 -18.13 -3.75
CA PHE A 35 3.14 -17.48 -2.61
C PHE A 35 4.56 -18.01 -2.40
N LYS A 36 5.49 -17.07 -2.25
CA LYS A 36 6.86 -17.39 -1.86
C LYS A 36 6.95 -17.34 -0.34
N ASN A 37 7.55 -18.36 0.27
CA ASN A 37 7.96 -18.30 1.66
C ASN A 37 9.32 -17.57 1.72
N PRO A 38 9.37 -16.29 2.12
CA PRO A 38 10.65 -15.63 2.31
C PRO A 38 11.40 -16.35 3.44
N LYS A 39 12.69 -16.66 3.24
CA LYS A 39 13.55 -17.06 4.37
C LYS A 39 13.62 -15.88 5.34
N TYR A 40 12.84 -15.93 6.41
CA TYR A 40 12.85 -14.89 7.44
C TYR A 40 14.16 -14.98 8.22
N VAL A 41 15.12 -14.13 7.85
CA VAL A 41 16.32 -13.90 8.64
C VAL A 41 16.03 -12.72 9.55
N LYS A 42 16.25 -12.88 10.85
CA LYS A 42 16.12 -11.77 11.81
C LYS A 42 17.05 -10.63 11.38
N ASP A 43 16.45 -9.59 10.81
CA ASP A 43 17.17 -8.43 10.34
C ASP A 43 17.64 -7.60 11.54
N LYS A 44 18.95 -7.31 11.59
CA LYS A 44 19.56 -6.45 12.62
C LYS A 44 19.59 -4.98 12.21
N SER A 45 19.02 -4.66 11.05
CA SER A 45 18.96 -3.30 10.52
C SER A 45 18.05 -2.41 11.37
N GLN A 46 18.42 -1.14 11.46
CA GLN A 46 17.58 -0.11 12.08
C GLN A 46 16.46 0.32 11.12
N GLY A 47 15.34 0.80 11.67
CA GLY A 47 14.21 1.27 10.87
C GLY A 47 13.32 0.13 10.37
N SER A 48 12.56 0.39 9.31
CA SER A 48 11.59 -0.54 8.75
C SER A 48 11.52 -0.40 7.22
N PRO A 49 11.42 -1.50 6.45
CA PRO A 49 11.15 -1.45 5.01
C PRO A 49 9.68 -1.08 4.71
N TYR A 50 8.82 -1.03 5.74
CA TYR A 50 7.41 -0.70 5.65
C TYR A 50 7.14 0.72 6.15
N LYS A 51 6.36 1.50 5.39
CA LYS A 51 5.74 2.74 5.91
C LYS A 51 4.66 2.44 6.94
N GLN A 52 3.92 1.35 6.73
CA GLN A 52 3.00 0.79 7.70
C GLN A 52 3.58 -0.51 8.26
N ILE A 53 4.10 -0.45 9.47
CA ILE A 53 4.82 -1.55 10.11
C ILE A 53 3.88 -2.73 10.42
N MET A 54 2.69 -2.42 10.90
CA MET A 54 1.70 -3.40 11.32
C MET A 54 0.92 -3.96 10.14
N PHE A 55 0.62 -5.25 10.19
CA PHE A 55 -0.35 -5.82 9.28
C PHE A 55 -1.72 -5.18 9.52
N ALA A 56 -2.43 -4.92 8.44
CA ALA A 56 -3.79 -4.40 8.46
C ALA A 56 -4.68 -5.26 7.58
N GLN A 57 -5.97 -5.32 7.91
CA GLN A 57 -6.93 -6.06 7.09
C GLN A 57 -7.01 -5.45 5.68
N ALA A 58 -6.87 -6.31 4.67
CA ALA A 58 -6.97 -5.97 3.28
C ALA A 58 -7.69 -7.05 2.49
N SER A 59 -8.16 -6.70 1.30
CA SER A 59 -8.74 -7.64 0.33
C SER A 59 -8.01 -7.57 -1.00
N VAL A 60 -7.70 -8.74 -1.56
CA VAL A 60 -7.37 -8.92 -2.98
C VAL A 60 -8.70 -9.01 -3.71
N GLU A 61 -9.09 -7.96 -4.43
CA GLU A 61 -10.45 -7.85 -4.96
C GLU A 61 -10.80 -8.93 -5.97
N LYS A 62 -9.94 -9.19 -6.96
CA LYS A 62 -10.22 -10.13 -8.05
C LYS A 62 -10.47 -11.56 -7.57
N LEU A 63 -9.83 -11.96 -6.47
CA LEU A 63 -9.97 -13.28 -5.86
C LEU A 63 -10.92 -13.29 -4.64
N ASN A 64 -11.44 -12.12 -4.22
CA ASN A 64 -12.20 -11.94 -2.97
C ASN A 64 -11.50 -12.51 -1.72
N ILE A 65 -10.16 -12.54 -1.70
CA ILE A 65 -9.39 -13.03 -0.55
C ILE A 65 -9.19 -11.90 0.43
N LYS A 66 -9.59 -12.12 1.69
CA LYS A 66 -9.30 -11.21 2.81
C LYS A 66 -8.14 -11.76 3.64
N ALA A 67 -7.18 -10.91 3.95
CA ALA A 67 -6.04 -11.26 4.78
C ALA A 67 -5.52 -10.06 5.56
N PHE A 68 -4.72 -10.32 6.59
CA PHE A 68 -3.89 -9.29 7.22
C PHE A 68 -2.62 -9.12 6.40
N MET A 69 -2.45 -7.93 5.80
CA MET A 69 -1.40 -7.63 4.83
C MET A 69 -0.59 -6.40 5.23
N ARG A 70 0.61 -6.27 4.69
CA ARG A 70 1.41 -5.04 4.73
C ARG A 70 2.24 -4.89 3.46
N TYR A 71 2.59 -3.66 3.13
CA TYR A 71 3.35 -3.33 1.92
C TYR A 71 4.81 -3.03 2.24
N ASN A 72 5.72 -3.81 1.66
CA ASN A 72 7.16 -3.62 1.72
C ASN A 72 7.58 -2.57 0.66
N ALA A 73 7.72 -1.31 1.09
CA ALA A 73 8.03 -0.19 0.20
C ALA A 73 9.49 -0.16 -0.28
N TYR A 74 10.35 -1.03 0.25
CA TYR A 74 11.71 -1.22 -0.25
C TYR A 74 11.76 -2.25 -1.39
N LYS A 75 11.04 -3.36 -1.25
CA LYS A 75 11.00 -4.44 -2.25
C LYS A 75 9.88 -4.32 -3.28
N ASP A 76 8.92 -3.42 -3.05
CA ASP A 76 7.67 -3.33 -3.82
C ASP A 76 6.93 -4.68 -3.80
N GLU A 77 6.65 -5.19 -2.60
CA GLU A 77 6.04 -6.51 -2.37
C GLU A 77 4.97 -6.44 -1.29
N PHE A 78 3.91 -7.24 -1.44
CA PHE A 78 2.93 -7.45 -0.38
C PHE A 78 3.26 -8.69 0.43
N GLU A 79 3.22 -8.53 1.75
CA GLU A 79 3.34 -9.62 2.71
C GLU A 79 1.99 -9.85 3.39
N PHE A 80 1.67 -11.10 3.71
CA PHE A 80 0.51 -11.44 4.53
C PHE A 80 0.87 -12.49 5.57
N ILE A 81 0.11 -12.50 6.67
CA ILE A 81 0.29 -13.45 7.77
C ILE A 81 -0.74 -14.58 7.68
N THR A 82 -0.28 -15.82 7.76
CA THR A 82 -1.14 -17.01 7.78
C THR A 82 -1.70 -17.27 9.18
N PRO A 83 -2.76 -18.08 9.34
CA PRO A 83 -3.23 -18.53 10.65
C PRO A 83 -2.16 -19.24 11.50
N LYS A 84 -1.12 -19.78 10.85
CA LYS A 84 0.04 -20.42 11.52
C LYS A 84 1.12 -19.42 11.93
N SER A 85 0.88 -18.12 11.76
CA SER A 85 1.85 -17.02 11.99
C SER A 85 3.04 -17.01 11.03
N ASP A 86 2.95 -17.69 9.88
CA ASP A 86 3.96 -17.57 8.83
C ASP A 86 3.71 -16.28 8.03
N THR A 87 4.79 -15.61 7.62
CA THR A 87 4.71 -14.48 6.69
C THR A 87 5.02 -14.96 5.28
N LEU A 88 4.11 -14.72 4.34
CA LEU A 88 4.24 -15.09 2.93
C LEU A 88 4.20 -13.84 2.04
N VAL A 89 4.83 -13.92 0.87
CA VAL A 89 4.89 -12.82 -0.11
C VAL A 89 3.99 -13.13 -1.30
N LEU A 90 3.22 -12.13 -1.75
CA LEU A 90 2.46 -12.19 -2.99
C LEU A 90 3.37 -12.15 -4.21
N ASP A 91 3.16 -13.06 -5.16
CA ASP A 91 3.70 -12.90 -6.50
C ASP A 91 3.09 -11.68 -7.21
N LYS A 92 3.81 -11.10 -8.17
CA LYS A 92 3.30 -10.00 -9.01
C LYS A 92 2.63 -10.56 -10.25
N ILE A 93 1.38 -11.01 -10.10
CA ILE A 93 0.56 -11.52 -11.19
C ILE A 93 -0.75 -10.73 -11.29
N GLU A 94 -1.40 -10.83 -12.44
CA GLU A 94 -2.64 -10.10 -12.76
C GLU A 94 -3.79 -10.37 -11.78
N ASP A 95 -3.79 -11.50 -11.07
CA ASP A 95 -4.81 -11.81 -10.07
C ASP A 95 -4.67 -11.02 -8.77
N PHE A 96 -3.50 -10.40 -8.55
CA PHE A 96 -3.20 -9.55 -7.40
C PHE A 96 -3.13 -8.08 -7.80
N ASP A 97 -3.81 -7.71 -8.88
CA ASP A 97 -3.78 -6.37 -9.44
C ASP A 97 -4.37 -5.29 -8.55
N ARG A 98 -5.33 -5.63 -7.68
CA ARG A 98 -6.00 -4.65 -6.81
C ARG A 98 -6.09 -5.13 -5.37
N ILE A 99 -5.41 -4.41 -4.48
CA ILE A 99 -5.34 -4.69 -3.03
C ILE A 99 -5.90 -3.49 -2.26
N VAL A 100 -6.96 -3.73 -1.49
CA VAL A 100 -7.72 -2.67 -0.83
C VAL A 100 -7.65 -2.82 0.68
N PHE A 101 -7.20 -1.77 1.35
CA PHE A 101 -7.21 -1.63 2.81
C PHE A 101 -8.35 -0.70 3.24
N THR A 102 -9.53 -1.26 3.50
CA THR A 102 -10.73 -0.48 3.86
C THR A 102 -10.51 0.41 5.09
N GLY A 103 -9.89 -0.14 6.15
CA GLY A 103 -9.63 0.60 7.39
C GLY A 103 -8.63 1.77 7.24
N LEU A 104 -7.83 1.75 6.17
CA LEU A 104 -6.82 2.79 5.89
C LEU A 104 -7.23 3.70 4.74
N ARG A 105 -8.39 3.43 4.12
CA ARG A 105 -8.86 4.11 2.91
C ARG A 105 -7.77 4.16 1.82
N LYS A 106 -7.07 3.04 1.65
CA LYS A 106 -5.94 2.93 0.73
C LYS A 106 -6.15 1.78 -0.23
N GLN A 107 -5.89 2.03 -1.51
CA GLN A 107 -5.95 1.04 -2.57
C GLN A 107 -4.62 1.03 -3.31
N TYR A 108 -4.05 -0.16 -3.49
CA TYR A 108 -2.89 -0.38 -4.34
C TYR A 108 -3.32 -1.05 -5.64
N GLU A 109 -2.63 -0.69 -6.72
CA GLU A 109 -2.79 -1.29 -8.04
C GLU A 109 -1.43 -1.77 -8.58
N LEU A 110 -1.37 -3.01 -9.06
CA LEU A 110 -0.20 -3.57 -9.76
C LEU A 110 -0.32 -3.28 -11.24
N ILE A 111 0.41 -2.26 -11.71
CA ILE A 111 0.28 -1.76 -13.08
C ILE A 111 1.64 -1.50 -13.73
N PRO A 112 1.72 -1.48 -15.07
CA PRO A 112 2.88 -0.97 -15.76
C PRO A 112 2.93 0.56 -15.65
N TYR A 113 4.10 1.11 -15.36
CA TYR A 113 4.36 2.55 -15.36
C TYR A 113 5.79 2.87 -15.79
N THR A 114 5.99 4.08 -16.31
CA THR A 114 7.34 4.58 -16.64
C THR A 114 7.89 5.39 -15.48
N GLU A 115 9.03 4.96 -14.95
CA GLU A 115 9.81 5.66 -13.92
C GLU A 115 11.23 5.84 -14.45
N ASP A 116 11.74 7.07 -14.46
CA ASP A 116 13.08 7.40 -14.97
C ASP A 116 13.37 6.81 -16.36
N LYS A 117 12.37 6.89 -17.26
CA LYS A 117 12.40 6.35 -18.65
C LYS A 117 12.49 4.82 -18.75
N LYS A 118 12.21 4.10 -17.67
CA LYS A 118 12.17 2.63 -17.67
C LYS A 118 10.74 2.16 -17.41
N LEU A 119 10.31 1.17 -18.18
CA LEU A 119 9.06 0.49 -17.90
C LEU A 119 9.24 -0.41 -16.69
N VAL A 120 8.39 -0.22 -15.68
CA VAL A 120 8.35 -0.97 -14.44
C VAL A 120 6.96 -1.58 -14.28
N TYR A 121 6.88 -2.77 -13.71
CA TYR A 121 5.64 -3.39 -13.28
C TYR A 121 5.66 -3.53 -11.76
N GLY A 122 4.81 -2.76 -11.07
CA GLY A 122 4.91 -2.59 -9.62
C GLY A 122 3.66 -1.99 -9.00
N TYR A 123 3.61 -1.93 -7.67
CA TYR A 123 2.45 -1.44 -6.95
C TYR A 123 2.48 0.07 -6.78
N LEU A 124 1.37 0.71 -7.12
CA LEU A 124 1.12 2.13 -6.89
C LEU A 124 -0.15 2.33 -6.07
N VAL A 125 -0.15 3.30 -5.15
CA VAL A 125 -1.35 3.70 -4.42
C VAL A 125 -2.23 4.55 -5.35
N ASN A 126 -3.48 4.16 -5.55
CA ASN A 126 -4.48 4.97 -6.23
C ASN A 126 -4.94 6.10 -5.29
N VAL A 127 -4.56 7.34 -5.60
CA VAL A 127 -4.83 8.50 -4.75
C VAL A 127 -6.13 9.19 -5.17
N HIS A 128 -6.31 9.42 -6.47
CA HIS A 128 -7.45 10.15 -6.99
C HIS A 128 -7.74 9.80 -8.44
N GLN A 129 -9.02 9.76 -8.80
CA GLN A 129 -9.47 9.45 -10.15
C GLN A 129 -10.52 10.45 -10.60
N LYS A 130 -10.41 10.93 -11.84
CA LYS A 130 -11.42 11.78 -12.46
C LYS A 130 -11.35 11.74 -13.99
N ASP A 131 -12.47 11.51 -14.64
CA ASP A 131 -12.65 11.57 -16.11
C ASP A 131 -11.54 10.84 -16.90
N GLY A 132 -11.18 9.63 -16.46
CA GLY A 132 -10.13 8.80 -17.09
C GLY A 132 -8.70 9.14 -16.68
N TRP A 133 -8.48 10.21 -15.91
CA TRP A 133 -7.20 10.50 -15.28
C TRP A 133 -7.07 9.79 -13.93
N THR A 134 -5.86 9.38 -13.57
CA THR A 134 -5.58 8.82 -12.24
C THR A 134 -4.26 9.36 -11.70
N LEU A 135 -4.33 9.90 -10.48
CA LEU A 135 -3.16 10.22 -9.67
C LEU A 135 -2.77 8.98 -8.87
N TYR A 136 -1.51 8.58 -9.04
CA TYR A 136 -0.90 7.51 -8.28
C TYR A 136 0.22 8.03 -7.40
N ARG A 137 0.47 7.31 -6.31
CA ARG A 137 1.61 7.55 -5.41
C ARG A 137 2.39 6.27 -5.19
N LYS A 138 3.70 6.33 -5.36
CA LYS A 138 4.64 5.26 -5.00
C LYS A 138 5.22 5.52 -3.62
N GLU A 139 4.96 4.60 -2.71
CA GLU A 139 5.56 4.61 -1.37
C GLU A 139 6.99 4.10 -1.42
N ARG A 140 7.94 4.83 -0.82
CA ARG A 140 9.37 4.52 -0.90
C ARG A 140 10.07 4.43 0.46
N VAL A 141 10.99 3.47 0.56
CA VAL A 141 11.96 3.34 1.65
C VAL A 141 13.33 3.04 1.05
N SER A 142 14.39 3.69 1.52
CA SER A 142 15.77 3.36 1.16
C SER A 142 16.39 2.41 2.18
N PHE A 143 17.40 1.66 1.74
CA PHE A 143 18.24 0.84 2.60
C PHE A 143 19.70 1.25 2.45
N VAL A 144 20.39 1.42 3.57
CA VAL A 144 21.83 1.67 3.63
C VAL A 144 22.47 0.47 4.31
N GLU A 145 23.44 -0.15 3.64
CA GLU A 145 24.17 -1.30 4.18
C GLU A 145 25.05 -0.90 5.38
N ALA A 146 25.30 -1.88 6.26
CA ALA A 146 26.19 -1.68 7.40
C ALA A 146 27.62 -1.39 6.92
N LYS A 147 28.29 -0.44 7.57
CA LYS A 147 29.71 -0.15 7.36
C LYS A 147 30.47 -0.42 8.66
N PRO A 148 31.32 -1.47 8.71
CA PRO A 148 32.16 -1.70 9.88
C PRO A 148 33.18 -0.57 10.01
N ALA A 149 33.56 -0.25 11.25
CA ALA A 149 34.69 0.64 11.51
C ALA A 149 35.97 -0.01 10.96
N LYS A 150 36.74 0.71 10.14
CA LYS A 150 38.02 0.21 9.62
C LYS A 150 39.18 0.47 10.56
N THR A 151 39.03 1.42 11.47
CA THR A 151 40.03 1.80 12.47
C THR A 151 39.36 1.96 13.84
N SER A 152 40.16 1.96 14.92
CA SER A 152 39.68 2.18 16.28
C SER A 152 39.09 3.59 16.53
N LEU A 153 39.31 4.52 15.60
CA LEU A 153 38.79 5.89 15.65
C LEU A 153 37.47 6.07 14.87
N GLU A 154 37.12 5.12 14.02
CA GLU A 154 35.88 5.14 13.25
C GLU A 154 34.72 4.52 14.03
N VAL A 155 33.52 5.08 13.88
CA VAL A 155 32.29 4.51 14.43
C VAL A 155 31.64 3.61 13.38
N SER A 156 31.31 2.37 13.76
CA SER A 156 30.56 1.47 12.87
C SER A 156 29.17 2.01 12.58
N MET A 157 28.74 1.99 11.32
CA MET A 157 27.38 2.34 10.93
C MET A 157 26.54 1.06 10.76
N PRO A 158 25.43 0.88 11.50
CA PRO A 158 24.55 -0.25 11.30
C PRO A 158 23.80 -0.12 9.97
N ALA A 159 23.36 -1.26 9.42
CA ALA A 159 22.43 -1.26 8.31
C ALA A 159 21.13 -0.56 8.72
N LYS A 160 20.52 0.21 7.81
CA LYS A 160 19.36 1.05 8.15
C LYS A 160 18.39 1.24 6.99
N PHE A 161 17.11 1.05 7.26
CA PHE A 161 16.02 1.53 6.44
C PHE A 161 15.63 2.97 6.81
N SER A 162 15.37 3.80 5.80
CA SER A 162 14.92 5.18 5.98
C SER A 162 13.73 5.49 5.06
N PRO A 163 12.60 5.99 5.59
CA PRO A 163 11.49 6.46 4.75
C PRO A 163 11.96 7.53 3.77
N MET A 164 11.49 7.44 2.52
CA MET A 164 11.72 8.45 1.50
C MET A 164 10.45 9.23 1.20
N ARG A 165 10.62 10.40 0.58
CA ARG A 165 9.52 11.12 -0.05
C ARG A 165 8.89 10.24 -1.13
N ASP A 166 7.57 10.30 -1.18
CA ASP A 166 6.81 9.59 -2.19
C ASP A 166 6.98 10.23 -3.56
N ILE A 167 6.84 9.42 -4.60
CA ILE A 167 6.83 9.90 -5.99
C ILE A 167 5.41 9.75 -6.50
N PHE A 168 4.97 10.71 -7.31
CA PHE A 168 3.65 10.68 -7.93
C PHE A 168 3.74 10.31 -9.40
N PHE A 169 2.72 9.62 -9.88
CA PHE A 169 2.56 9.23 -11.27
C PHE A 169 1.19 9.66 -11.77
N LEU A 170 1.09 9.94 -13.07
CA LEU A 170 -0.15 10.31 -13.74
C LEU A 170 -0.49 9.27 -14.80
N ARG A 171 -1.67 8.68 -14.70
CA ARG A 171 -2.27 7.92 -15.81
C ARG A 171 -3.19 8.82 -16.61
N ASN A 172 -2.98 8.84 -17.92
CA ASN A 172 -3.82 9.58 -18.85
C ASN A 172 -5.03 8.76 -19.34
N LYS A 173 -5.93 9.40 -20.09
CA LYS A 173 -7.13 8.78 -20.67
C LYS A 173 -6.82 7.61 -21.62
N GLU A 174 -5.61 7.55 -22.17
CA GLU A 174 -5.13 6.49 -23.06
C GLU A 174 -4.57 5.28 -22.29
N GLY A 175 -4.54 5.35 -20.95
CA GLY A 175 -4.06 4.29 -20.08
C GLY A 175 -2.54 4.29 -19.84
N MET A 176 -1.80 5.26 -20.39
CA MET A 176 -0.36 5.39 -20.17
C MET A 176 -0.08 6.03 -18.81
N THR A 177 0.74 5.37 -17.98
CA THR A 177 1.17 5.84 -16.66
C THR A 177 2.63 6.29 -16.69
N THR A 178 2.88 7.57 -16.42
CA THR A 178 4.23 8.17 -16.40
C THR A 178 4.45 8.99 -15.13
N ASP A 179 5.70 9.40 -14.90
CA ASP A 179 6.04 10.36 -13.84
C ASP A 179 5.10 11.57 -13.87
N PHE A 180 4.65 12.00 -12.69
CA PHE A 180 3.87 13.23 -12.58
C PHE A 180 4.78 14.43 -12.89
N PRO A 181 4.34 15.43 -13.67
CA PRO A 181 5.19 16.57 -14.01
C PRO A 181 5.61 17.34 -12.75
N GLU A 182 6.90 17.41 -12.46
CA GLU A 182 7.47 18.04 -11.25
C GLU A 182 7.45 19.58 -11.27
N SER A 183 6.99 20.19 -12.37
CA SER A 183 6.95 21.64 -12.50
C SER A 183 5.94 22.08 -13.55
N LYS A 184 5.55 23.35 -13.47
CA LYS A 184 4.76 24.02 -14.50
C LYS A 184 5.36 23.86 -15.90
N LYS A 185 6.69 23.98 -16.02
CA LYS A 185 7.40 23.84 -17.30
C LYS A 185 7.28 22.42 -17.85
N ALA A 186 7.41 21.41 -17.00
CA ALA A 186 7.23 20.01 -17.38
C ALA A 186 5.77 19.75 -17.80
N LEU A 187 4.81 20.28 -17.04
CA LEU A 187 3.38 20.15 -17.35
C LEU A 187 3.01 20.77 -18.71
N VAL A 188 3.47 21.99 -19.00
CA VAL A 188 3.25 22.64 -20.30
C VAL A 188 3.87 21.86 -21.46
N LYS A 189 5.01 21.18 -21.22
CA LYS A 189 5.63 20.33 -22.24
C LYS A 189 4.75 19.12 -22.61
N LEU A 190 4.01 18.58 -21.63
CA LEU A 190 3.08 17.49 -21.86
C LEU A 190 1.78 17.96 -22.55
N PHE A 191 1.34 19.19 -22.28
CA PHE A 191 0.09 19.74 -22.80
C PHE A 191 0.29 21.11 -23.49
N PRO A 192 1.07 21.18 -24.58
CA PRO A 192 1.46 22.45 -25.19
C PRO A 192 0.26 23.25 -25.69
N ALA A 193 -0.80 22.59 -26.18
CA ALA A 193 -2.03 23.23 -26.65
C ALA A 193 -2.84 23.95 -25.55
N HIS A 194 -2.58 23.64 -24.27
CA HIS A 194 -3.30 24.20 -23.12
C HIS A 194 -2.43 25.11 -22.24
N LYS A 195 -1.27 25.55 -22.75
CA LYS A 195 -0.29 26.36 -22.02
C LYS A 195 -0.93 27.50 -21.23
N ASP A 196 -1.75 28.32 -21.87
CA ASP A 196 -2.28 29.52 -21.21
C ASP A 196 -3.28 29.18 -20.10
N LYS A 197 -4.09 28.14 -20.28
CA LYS A 197 -4.97 27.61 -19.22
C LYS A 197 -4.17 27.09 -18.03
N ILE A 198 -3.07 26.36 -18.30
CA ILE A 198 -2.17 25.83 -17.27
C ILE A 198 -1.49 26.97 -16.50
N ASP A 199 -0.99 27.99 -17.19
CA ASP A 199 -0.32 29.14 -16.57
C ASP A 199 -1.25 29.89 -15.61
N VAL A 200 -2.51 30.10 -16.02
CA VAL A 200 -3.54 30.73 -15.17
C VAL A 200 -3.84 29.87 -13.95
N PHE A 201 -4.11 28.58 -14.14
CA PHE A 201 -4.45 27.66 -13.05
C PHE A 201 -3.33 27.56 -12.01
N VAL A 202 -2.10 27.25 -12.44
CA VAL A 202 -0.96 27.06 -11.52
C VAL A 202 -0.67 28.33 -10.73
N LYS A 203 -0.85 29.52 -11.33
CA LYS A 203 -0.67 30.80 -10.64
C LYS A 203 -1.77 31.06 -9.61
N GLN A 204 -3.02 30.82 -9.96
CA GLN A 204 -4.17 31.07 -9.08
C GLN A 204 -4.24 30.07 -7.93
N ALA A 205 -3.99 28.79 -8.21
CA ALA A 205 -3.98 27.72 -7.22
C ALA A 205 -2.70 27.66 -6.39
N GLN A 206 -1.66 28.42 -6.76
CA GLN A 206 -0.34 28.39 -6.12
C GLN A 206 0.22 26.96 -5.98
N THR A 207 0.04 26.14 -7.01
CA THR A 207 0.28 24.69 -6.97
C THR A 207 1.69 24.34 -6.52
N ASN A 208 1.79 23.59 -5.43
CA ASN A 208 3.02 22.91 -5.03
C ASN A 208 3.07 21.51 -5.64
N PHE A 209 4.03 21.28 -6.53
CA PHE A 209 4.19 20.00 -7.25
C PHE A 209 4.70 18.84 -6.36
N ASP A 210 5.08 19.12 -5.11
CA ASP A 210 5.44 18.10 -4.10
C ASP A 210 4.27 17.78 -3.14
N ASN A 211 3.13 18.48 -3.24
CA ASN A 211 2.02 18.33 -2.30
C ASN A 211 0.86 17.52 -2.90
N GLU A 212 0.50 16.40 -2.26
CA GLU A 212 -0.57 15.49 -2.74
C GLU A 212 -1.91 16.19 -2.98
N SER A 213 -2.34 17.09 -2.10
CA SER A 213 -3.62 17.81 -2.22
C SER A 213 -3.63 18.76 -3.42
N ASP A 214 -2.50 19.43 -3.69
CA ASP A 214 -2.36 20.30 -4.85
C ASP A 214 -2.30 19.48 -6.15
N LEU A 215 -1.69 18.29 -6.12
CA LEU A 215 -1.70 17.38 -7.26
C LEU A 215 -3.11 16.85 -7.56
N ILE A 216 -3.92 16.58 -6.55
CA ILE A 216 -5.34 16.21 -6.72
C ILE A 216 -6.10 17.35 -7.42
N GLN A 217 -5.90 18.60 -6.99
CA GLN A 217 -6.50 19.76 -7.65
C GLN A 217 -6.03 19.91 -9.10
N LEU A 218 -4.75 19.66 -9.37
CA LEU A 218 -4.21 19.70 -10.72
C LEU A 218 -4.80 18.61 -11.61
N VAL A 219 -4.95 17.37 -11.12
CA VAL A 219 -5.66 16.30 -11.86
C VAL A 219 -7.11 16.68 -12.14
N ASN A 220 -7.79 17.31 -11.17
CA ASN A 220 -9.15 17.81 -11.39
C ASN A 220 -9.24 18.86 -12.49
N PHE A 221 -8.21 19.69 -12.65
CA PHE A 221 -8.09 20.64 -13.75
C PHE A 221 -7.77 19.96 -15.07
N LEU A 222 -6.83 19.01 -15.10
CA LEU A 222 -6.50 18.25 -16.32
C LEU A 222 -7.68 17.45 -16.86
N ALA A 223 -8.58 17.01 -15.99
CA ALA A 223 -9.83 16.36 -16.36
C ALA A 223 -10.79 17.27 -17.17
N THR A 224 -10.68 18.59 -17.04
CA THR A 224 -11.54 19.57 -17.76
C THR A 224 -10.92 20.12 -19.04
N LEU A 225 -9.69 19.72 -19.37
CA LEU A 225 -9.03 20.03 -20.64
C LEU A 225 -9.50 19.09 -21.74
#